data_AF-A0A7C3GWI8-F1
#
_entry.id   AF-A0A7C3GWI8-F1
#
_cell.length_a   1.000
_cell.length_b   1.000
_cell.length_c   1.000
_cell.angle_alpha   90.00
_cell.angle_beta   90.00
_cell.angle_gamma   90.00
#
_symmetry.space_group_name_H-M   'P 1'
#
loop_
_entity.id
_entity.type
_entity.pdbx_description
1 polymer ?
#
loop_
_entity_poly.entity_id
_entity_poly.type
_entity_poly.pdbx_seq_one_letter_code
_entity_poly.pdbx_strand_id
1 'polypeptide(L)'
;SGVGHQLNIYGIHPRSSAGLGGILLWPFLHANFSHLIANTIPLAILGWFVLLRGFRQFIFITLGITLIAGSAVWLLARPAIHIGASGLVFGYFGFLVAVAWYEKSLASFVVAVFTLFLYGGLVWGVLPQAPNISWEAHLFGLMAGVVIASSRKKMAS
;
A
#
# COMPACT_ATOMS: atom_id res chain seq x y z
N SER A 1 26.19 4.37 -10.17
CA SER A 1 25.52 5.24 -11.17
C SER A 1 24.44 6.05 -10.45
N GLY A 2 24.69 7.35 -10.26
CA GLY A 2 24.16 8.17 -9.16
C GLY A 2 22.82 8.88 -9.39
N VAL A 3 21.98 8.43 -10.32
CA VAL A 3 20.71 9.12 -10.65
C VAL A 3 19.53 8.60 -9.80
N GLY A 4 19.62 7.38 -9.26
CA GLY A 4 18.53 6.75 -8.50
C GLY A 4 18.33 7.23 -7.06
N HIS A 5 19.24 8.06 -6.51
CA HIS A 5 19.12 8.56 -5.13
C HIS A 5 18.55 9.98 -5.02
N GLN A 6 18.66 10.81 -6.06
CA GLN A 6 18.29 12.22 -5.96
C GLN A 6 16.78 12.44 -5.77
N LEU A 7 15.93 11.57 -6.34
CA LEU A 7 14.47 11.70 -6.21
C LEU A 7 13.93 11.17 -4.88
N ASN A 8 14.67 10.29 -4.19
CA ASN A 8 14.20 9.70 -2.95
C ASN A 8 14.11 10.72 -1.81
N ILE A 9 14.76 11.88 -1.95
CA ILE A 9 14.59 13.01 -1.03
C ILE A 9 13.14 13.49 -0.97
N TYR A 10 12.30 13.18 -1.98
CA TYR A 10 10.87 13.49 -2.00
C TYR A 10 10.01 12.40 -1.35
N GLY A 11 10.62 11.40 -0.71
CA GLY A 11 9.92 10.39 0.09
C GLY A 11 9.29 10.98 1.36
N ILE A 12 8.64 10.13 2.15
CA ILE A 12 8.10 10.57 3.43
C ILE A 12 9.26 10.73 4.42
N HIS A 13 9.38 11.94 4.97
CA HIS A 13 10.22 12.24 6.13
C HIS A 13 9.32 12.36 7.36
N PRO A 14 9.31 11.37 8.26
CA PRO A 14 8.39 11.38 9.39
C PRO A 14 8.53 12.63 10.25
N ARG A 15 7.39 13.23 10.59
CA ARG A 15 7.24 14.40 11.46
C ARG A 15 8.00 15.65 10.98
N SER A 16 8.30 15.75 9.68
CA SER A 16 8.93 16.91 9.03
C SER A 16 7.96 17.63 8.10
N SER A 17 7.89 18.96 8.17
CA SER A 17 7.06 19.77 7.27
C SER A 17 7.47 19.64 5.80
N ALA A 18 8.78 19.55 5.53
CA ALA A 18 9.30 19.30 4.19
C ALA A 18 8.93 17.90 3.65
N GLY A 19 8.62 16.95 4.54
CA GLY A 19 8.23 15.59 4.21
C GLY A 19 6.76 15.39 3.84
N LEU A 20 5.91 16.42 3.98
CA LEU A 20 4.47 16.31 3.72
C LEU A 20 4.15 15.97 2.26
N GLY A 21 4.90 16.53 1.31
CA GLY A 21 4.75 16.18 -0.12
C GLY A 21 5.01 14.69 -0.38
N GLY A 22 5.85 14.06 0.45
CA GLY A 22 6.13 12.63 0.39
C GLY A 22 4.91 11.75 0.60
N ILE A 23 3.87 12.22 1.32
CA ILE A 23 2.62 11.46 1.55
C ILE A 23 1.94 11.07 0.24
N LEU A 24 2.06 11.89 -0.80
CA LEU A 24 1.52 11.58 -2.13
C LEU A 24 2.52 10.85 -3.02
N LEU A 25 3.81 11.16 -2.89
CA LEU A 25 4.83 10.74 -3.85
C LEU A 25 5.48 9.40 -3.53
N TRP A 26 5.45 8.96 -2.27
CA TRP A 26 6.16 7.78 -1.80
C TRP A 26 5.93 6.49 -2.62
N PRO A 27 4.74 6.19 -3.19
CA PRO A 27 4.56 4.95 -3.95
C PRO A 27 5.34 4.95 -5.27
N PHE A 28 5.72 6.12 -5.79
CA PHE A 28 6.41 6.27 -7.08
C PHE A 28 7.94 6.22 -6.93
N LEU A 29 8.45 6.45 -5.72
CA LEU A 29 9.87 6.56 -5.45
C LEU A 29 10.45 5.19 -5.10
N HIS A 30 11.61 4.85 -5.67
CA HIS A 30 12.24 3.55 -5.47
C HIS A 30 13.75 3.69 -5.29
N ALA A 31 14.31 2.92 -4.35
CA ALA A 31 15.72 2.96 -4.00
C ALA A 31 16.66 2.61 -5.17
N ASN A 32 16.22 1.69 -6.03
CA ASN A 32 16.93 1.22 -7.22
C ASN A 32 15.97 0.48 -8.16
N PHE A 33 16.47 0.08 -9.33
CA PHE A 33 15.68 -0.62 -10.34
C PHE A 33 15.18 -2.00 -9.88
N SER A 34 16.00 -2.75 -9.13
CA SER A 34 15.58 -4.05 -8.57
C SER A 34 14.41 -3.89 -7.61
N HIS A 35 14.42 -2.85 -6.78
CA HIS A 35 13.31 -2.52 -5.88
C HIS A 35 12.03 -2.20 -6.67
N LEU A 36 12.13 -1.41 -7.74
CA LEU A 36 11.00 -1.13 -8.64
C LEU A 36 10.42 -2.42 -9.24
N ILE A 37 11.25 -3.26 -9.86
CA ILE A 37 10.80 -4.50 -10.50
C ILE A 37 10.15 -5.46 -9.51
N ALA A 38 10.71 -5.58 -8.30
CA ALA A 38 10.13 -6.40 -7.24
C ALA A 38 8.71 -5.96 -6.83
N ASN A 39 8.37 -4.69 -7.04
CA ASN A 39 7.07 -4.12 -6.70
C ASN A 39 6.09 -4.18 -7.89
N THR A 40 6.59 -4.15 -9.12
CA THR A 40 5.74 -4.09 -10.33
C THR A 40 4.78 -5.27 -10.45
N ILE A 41 5.27 -6.51 -10.28
CA ILE A 41 4.44 -7.72 -10.42
C ILE A 41 3.29 -7.76 -9.39
N PRO A 42 3.54 -7.66 -8.07
CA PRO A 42 2.45 -7.66 -7.10
C PRO A 42 1.52 -6.46 -7.25
N LEU A 43 2.05 -5.28 -7.61
CA LEU A 43 1.23 -4.10 -7.85
C LEU A 43 0.30 -4.30 -9.05
N ALA A 44 0.78 -4.89 -10.14
CA ALA A 44 -0.02 -5.17 -11.33
C ALA A 44 -1.13 -6.17 -11.03
N ILE A 45 -0.83 -7.28 -10.34
CA ILE A 45 -1.83 -8.32 -10.07
C ILE A 45 -2.87 -7.84 -9.06
N LEU A 46 -2.46 -7.31 -7.91
CA LEU A 46 -3.40 -6.84 -6.90
C LEU A 46 -4.14 -5.58 -7.37
N GLY A 47 -3.44 -4.67 -8.05
CA GLY A 47 -4.04 -3.50 -8.66
C GLY A 47 -5.09 -3.87 -9.71
N TRP A 48 -4.87 -4.92 -10.50
CA TRP A 48 -5.85 -5.46 -11.44
C TRP A 48 -7.10 -5.97 -10.71
N PHE A 49 -6.96 -6.74 -9.63
CA PHE A 49 -8.12 -7.20 -8.84
C PHE A 49 -8.92 -6.04 -8.26
N VAL A 50 -8.24 -4.97 -7.81
CA VAL A 50 -8.92 -3.74 -7.39
C VAL A 50 -9.60 -3.03 -8.57
N LEU A 51 -8.96 -2.99 -9.75
CA LEU A 51 -9.48 -2.37 -10.96
C LEU A 51 -10.72 -3.08 -11.51
N LEU A 52 -10.81 -4.41 -11.39
CA LEU A 52 -11.99 -5.19 -11.76
C LEU A 52 -13.26 -4.76 -11.00
N ARG A 53 -13.11 -4.05 -9.88
CA ARG A 53 -14.22 -3.45 -9.12
C ARG A 53 -14.74 -2.15 -9.73
N GLY A 54 -14.06 -1.64 -10.76
CA GLY A 54 -14.37 -0.43 -11.51
C GLY A 54 -13.31 0.66 -11.32
N PHE A 55 -13.11 1.46 -12.38
CA PHE A 55 -12.06 2.47 -12.44
C PHE A 55 -12.18 3.54 -11.35
N ARG A 56 -13.40 4.00 -11.04
CA ARG A 56 -13.63 4.99 -9.97
C ARG A 56 -13.26 4.40 -8.60
N GLN A 57 -13.60 3.14 -8.36
CA GLN A 57 -13.25 2.43 -7.14
C GLN A 57 -11.74 2.26 -7.01
N PHE A 58 -11.06 1.91 -8.11
CA PHE A 58 -9.61 1.82 -8.16
C PHE A 58 -8.95 3.13 -7.71
N ILE A 59 -9.27 4.26 -8.36
CA ILE A 59 -8.70 5.56 -8.00
C ILE A 59 -8.97 5.91 -6.52
N PHE A 60 -10.20 5.70 -6.04
CA PHE A 60 -10.56 5.97 -4.65
C PHE A 60 -9.73 5.11 -3.66
N ILE A 61 -9.60 3.81 -3.92
CA ILE A 61 -8.87 2.89 -3.05
C ILE A 61 -7.37 3.22 -3.08
N THR A 62 -6.78 3.42 -4.26
CA THR A 62 -5.38 3.77 -4.43
C THR A 62 -5.03 5.05 -3.68
N LEU A 63 -5.76 6.15 -3.96
CA LEU A 63 -5.50 7.44 -3.32
C LEU A 63 -5.79 7.37 -1.82
N GLY A 64 -6.85 6.68 -1.41
CA GLY A 64 -7.16 6.46 0.00
C GLY A 64 -6.03 5.76 0.75
N ILE A 65 -5.49 4.67 0.19
CA ILE A 65 -4.35 3.94 0.78
C ILE A 65 -3.15 4.87 0.86
N THR A 66 -2.80 5.52 -0.25
CA THR A 66 -1.64 6.43 -0.33
C THR A 66 -1.70 7.51 0.75
N LEU A 67 -2.86 8.16 0.91
CA LEU A 67 -3.06 9.24 1.88
C LEU A 67 -3.09 8.74 3.33
N ILE A 68 -3.88 7.70 3.63
CA ILE A 68 -4.04 7.19 5.00
C ILE A 68 -2.73 6.56 5.48
N ALA A 69 -2.14 5.67 4.67
CA ALA A 69 -0.88 5.02 5.01
C ALA A 69 0.26 6.04 5.05
N GLY A 70 0.35 6.93 4.05
CA GLY A 70 1.39 7.96 4.01
C GLY A 70 1.32 8.91 5.21
N SER A 71 0.11 9.30 5.63
CA SER A 71 -0.07 10.13 6.83
C SER A 71 0.32 9.38 8.10
N ALA A 72 -0.06 8.10 8.23
CA ALA A 72 0.32 7.28 9.38
C ALA A 72 1.84 7.05 9.45
N VAL A 73 2.50 6.78 8.31
CA VAL A 73 3.96 6.71 8.22
C VAL A 73 4.58 8.05 8.61
N TRP A 74 4.06 9.17 8.10
CA TRP A 74 4.58 10.49 8.44
C TRP A 74 4.47 10.77 9.95
N LEU A 75 3.36 10.38 10.59
CA LEU A 75 3.15 10.61 12.02
C LEU A 75 3.98 9.67 12.91
N LEU A 76 4.04 8.37 12.57
CA LEU A 76 4.38 7.31 13.51
C LEU A 76 5.65 6.54 13.16
N ALA A 77 6.18 6.68 11.93
CA ALA A 77 7.34 5.90 11.53
C ALA A 77 8.66 6.41 12.16
N ARG A 78 9.67 5.53 12.09
CA ARG A 78 11.03 5.79 12.54
C ARG A 78 11.69 6.93 11.72
N PRO A 79 12.74 7.60 12.23
CA PRO A 79 13.37 8.71 11.50
C PRO A 79 14.22 8.20 10.32
N ALA A 80 13.55 7.83 9.23
CA ALA A 80 14.12 7.41 7.96
C ALA A 80 13.29 7.97 6.80
N ILE A 81 13.83 7.91 5.58
CA ILE A 81 13.07 8.24 4.38
C ILE A 81 12.30 7.01 3.92
N HIS A 82 10.98 7.10 3.86
CA HIS A 82 10.11 5.99 3.43
C HIS A 82 9.65 6.19 1.98
N ILE A 83 9.87 5.17 1.16
CA ILE A 83 9.59 5.12 -0.28
C ILE A 83 9.20 3.70 -0.70
N GLY A 84 8.60 3.57 -1.89
CA GLY A 84 8.34 2.30 -2.56
C GLY A 84 6.85 2.00 -2.68
N ALA A 85 6.45 1.41 -3.81
CA ALA A 85 5.07 1.01 -4.05
C ALA A 85 4.58 -0.13 -3.12
N SER A 86 5.47 -0.74 -2.35
CA SER A 86 5.16 -1.92 -1.53
C SER A 86 4.10 -1.61 -0.49
N GLY A 87 4.10 -0.44 0.16
CA GLY A 87 3.00 -0.11 1.07
C GLY A 87 1.64 -0.04 0.36
N LEU A 88 1.59 0.35 -0.92
CA LEU A 88 0.36 0.31 -1.71
C LEU A 88 -0.03 -1.14 -2.06
N VAL A 89 0.94 -2.01 -2.36
CA VAL A 89 0.73 -3.46 -2.50
C VAL A 89 0.10 -4.04 -1.24
N PHE A 90 0.64 -3.71 -0.06
CA PHE A 90 0.08 -4.13 1.23
C PHE A 90 -1.33 -3.58 1.46
N GLY A 91 -1.60 -2.34 1.05
CA GLY A 91 -2.95 -1.79 1.14
C GLY A 91 -3.95 -2.46 0.20
N TYR A 92 -3.57 -2.81 -1.02
CA TYR A 92 -4.44 -3.60 -1.90
C TYR A 92 -4.68 -4.99 -1.32
N PHE A 93 -3.64 -5.65 -0.79
CA PHE A 93 -3.78 -6.92 -0.09
C PHE A 93 -4.78 -6.81 1.07
N GLY A 94 -4.58 -5.84 1.97
CA GLY A 94 -5.47 -5.59 3.11
C GLY A 94 -6.90 -5.29 2.68
N PHE A 95 -7.09 -4.47 1.65
CA PHE A 95 -8.41 -4.15 1.10
C PHE A 95 -9.10 -5.39 0.53
N LEU A 96 -8.44 -6.16 -0.35
CA LEU A 96 -9.01 -7.30 -1.05
C LEU A 96 -9.39 -8.44 -0.10
N VAL A 97 -8.57 -8.70 0.92
CA VAL A 97 -8.86 -9.70 1.95
C VAL A 97 -10.01 -9.23 2.84
N ALA A 98 -9.99 -7.97 3.29
CA ALA A 98 -11.01 -7.45 4.20
C ALA A 98 -12.37 -7.22 3.53
N VAL A 99 -12.40 -6.82 2.25
CA VAL A 99 -13.66 -6.48 1.56
C VAL A 99 -14.58 -7.69 1.41
N ALA A 100 -14.04 -8.92 1.35
CA ALA A 100 -14.83 -10.15 1.37
C ALA A 100 -15.70 -10.29 2.62
N TRP A 101 -15.20 -9.84 3.78
CA TRP A 101 -15.94 -9.86 5.04
C TRP A 101 -17.09 -8.84 5.06
N TYR A 102 -16.87 -7.67 4.44
CA TYR A 102 -17.85 -6.58 4.46
C TYR A 102 -18.94 -6.72 3.39
N GLU A 103 -18.58 -7.13 2.16
CA GLU A 103 -19.53 -7.26 1.06
C GLU A 103 -20.25 -8.59 1.01
N LYS A 104 -19.66 -9.66 1.59
CA LYS A 104 -20.25 -11.00 1.66
C LYS A 104 -20.71 -11.55 0.31
N SER A 105 -20.06 -11.15 -0.78
CA SER A 105 -20.36 -11.63 -2.13
C SER A 105 -19.40 -12.77 -2.53
N LEU A 106 -19.90 -13.73 -3.30
CA LEU A 106 -19.08 -14.84 -3.81
C LEU A 106 -17.86 -14.33 -4.60
N ALA A 107 -18.06 -13.28 -5.42
CA ALA A 107 -16.97 -12.66 -6.17
C ALA A 107 -15.87 -12.11 -5.26
N SER A 108 -16.23 -11.37 -4.21
CA SER A 108 -15.25 -10.84 -3.23
C SER A 108 -14.53 -11.96 -2.48
N PHE A 109 -15.23 -13.04 -2.12
CA PHE A 109 -14.64 -14.20 -1.46
C PHE A 109 -13.61 -14.91 -2.34
N VAL A 110 -13.95 -15.18 -3.61
CA VAL A 110 -13.03 -15.80 -4.58
C VAL A 110 -11.77 -14.95 -4.74
N VAL A 111 -11.92 -13.63 -4.93
CA VAL A 111 -10.78 -12.71 -5.07
C VAL A 111 -9.91 -12.70 -3.80
N ALA A 112 -10.50 -12.73 -2.61
CA ALA A 112 -9.76 -12.81 -1.36
C ALA A 112 -8.96 -14.12 -1.23
N VAL A 113 -9.55 -15.26 -1.60
CA VAL A 113 -8.86 -16.56 -1.61
C VAL A 113 -7.67 -16.54 -2.57
N PHE A 114 -7.84 -16.05 -3.80
CA PHE A 114 -6.73 -15.91 -4.75
C PHE A 114 -5.65 -14.95 -4.24
N THR A 115 -6.05 -13.85 -3.61
CA THR A 115 -5.13 -12.88 -3.00
C THR A 115 -4.30 -13.53 -1.89
N LEU A 116 -4.92 -14.29 -0.99
CA LEU A 116 -4.22 -15.02 0.08
C LEU A 116 -3.34 -16.14 -0.45
N PHE A 117 -3.79 -16.87 -1.47
CA PHE A 117 -3.01 -17.94 -2.08
C PHE A 117 -1.74 -17.41 -2.75
N LEU A 118 -1.85 -16.33 -3.54
CA LEU A 118 -0.73 -15.76 -4.27
C LEU A 118 0.21 -14.94 -3.38
N TYR A 119 -0.35 -14.22 -2.39
CA TYR A 119 0.36 -13.19 -1.64
C TYR A 119 0.24 -13.28 -0.12
N GLY A 120 -0.26 -14.38 0.44
CA GLY A 120 -0.40 -14.56 1.90
C GLY A 120 0.93 -14.41 2.66
N GLY A 121 2.06 -14.69 2.01
CA GLY A 121 3.39 -14.44 2.57
C GLY A 121 3.69 -12.97 2.87
N LEU A 122 2.96 -12.01 2.26
CA LEU A 122 3.13 -10.58 2.54
C LEU A 122 2.91 -10.26 4.01
N VAL A 123 2.07 -11.01 4.74
CA VAL A 123 1.78 -10.76 6.17
C VAL A 123 3.05 -10.66 7.01
N TRP A 124 4.12 -11.39 6.66
CA TRP A 124 5.39 -11.33 7.38
C TRP A 124 6.18 -10.03 7.13
N GLY A 125 5.93 -9.34 6.02
CA GLY A 125 6.61 -8.10 5.68
C GLY A 125 6.16 -6.89 6.50
N VAL A 126 5.15 -7.02 7.36
CA VAL A 126 4.80 -5.99 8.36
C VAL A 126 5.74 -6.01 9.57
N LEU A 127 6.66 -6.97 9.65
CA LEU A 127 7.63 -7.09 10.73
C LEU A 127 8.95 -6.37 10.35
N PRO A 128 9.70 -5.86 11.35
CA PRO A 128 11.00 -5.23 11.14
C PRO A 128 12.08 -6.27 10.79
N GLN A 129 12.13 -6.71 9.54
CA GLN A 129 13.07 -7.76 9.09
C GLN A 129 14.44 -7.21 8.68
N ALA A 130 14.49 -5.98 8.16
CA ALA A 130 15.74 -5.34 7.74
C ALA A 130 15.66 -3.82 7.86
N PRO A 131 16.78 -3.13 8.18
CA PRO A 131 16.80 -1.68 8.42
C PRO A 131 16.46 -0.85 7.18
N ASN A 132 16.73 -1.38 5.98
CA ASN A 132 16.45 -0.75 4.69
C ASN A 132 15.02 -1.00 4.17
N ILE A 133 14.21 -1.77 4.89
CA ILE A 133 12.81 -2.05 4.52
C ILE A 133 11.88 -1.15 5.34
N SER A 134 11.02 -0.43 4.64
CA SER A 134 9.97 0.40 5.25
C SER A 134 8.78 -0.46 5.71
N TRP A 135 8.99 -1.31 6.71
CA TRP A 135 7.94 -2.17 7.28
C TRP A 135 6.76 -1.37 7.85
N GLU A 136 6.98 -0.12 8.29
CA GLU A 136 5.91 0.77 8.73
C GLU A 136 4.97 1.12 7.57
N ALA A 137 5.50 1.34 6.36
CA ALA A 137 4.67 1.54 5.18
C ALA A 137 3.89 0.28 4.80
N HIS A 138 4.45 -0.91 5.06
CA HIS A 138 3.73 -2.17 4.87
C HIS A 138 2.58 -2.31 5.87
N LEU A 139 2.86 -2.09 7.16
CA LEU A 139 1.87 -2.16 8.23
C LEU A 139 0.74 -1.16 8.01
N PHE A 140 1.08 0.12 7.85
CA PHE A 140 0.08 1.17 7.66
C PHE A 140 -0.62 1.09 6.31
N GLY A 141 0.05 0.57 5.27
CA GLY A 141 -0.57 0.19 4.01
C GLY A 141 -1.68 -0.83 4.22
N LEU A 142 -1.35 -1.97 4.83
CA LEU A 142 -2.31 -3.03 5.14
C LEU A 142 -3.50 -2.50 5.95
N MET A 143 -3.22 -1.75 7.02
CA MET A 143 -4.27 -1.15 7.85
C MET A 143 -5.16 -0.18 7.07
N ALA A 144 -4.58 0.68 6.22
CA ALA A 144 -5.34 1.60 5.37
C ALA A 144 -6.29 0.84 4.43
N GLY A 145 -5.82 -0.25 3.83
CA GLY A 145 -6.65 -1.14 3.02
C GLY A 145 -7.86 -1.69 3.77
N VAL A 146 -7.65 -2.19 5.00
CA VAL A 146 -8.72 -2.69 5.87
C VAL A 146 -9.71 -1.59 6.24
N VAL A 147 -9.21 -0.39 6.59
CA VAL A 147 -10.05 0.78 6.91
C VAL A 147 -10.94 1.16 5.72
N ILE A 148 -10.39 1.22 4.51
CA ILE A 148 -11.14 1.54 3.29
C ILE A 148 -12.16 0.45 2.96
N ALA A 149 -11.83 -0.83 3.17
CA ALA A 149 -12.79 -1.91 3.00
C ALA A 149 -13.98 -1.76 3.96
N SER A 150 -13.73 -1.35 5.21
CA SER A 150 -14.78 -1.18 6.23
C SER A 150 -15.79 -0.06 5.90
N SER A 151 -15.37 0.97 5.16
CA SER A 151 -16.26 2.08 4.77
C SER A 151 -17.27 1.67 3.70
N ARG A 152 -17.02 0.58 2.96
CA ARG A 152 -17.96 0.03 1.96
C ARG A 152 -19.27 -0.45 2.59
N LYS A 153 -19.25 -0.95 3.82
CA LYS A 153 -20.46 -1.37 4.55
C LYS A 153 -21.48 -0.23 4.68
N LYS A 154 -21.02 1.02 4.81
CA LYS A 154 -21.87 2.19 5.05
C LYS A 154 -22.51 2.79 3.79
N MET A 155 -22.06 2.42 2.59
CA MET A 155 -22.63 2.94 1.34
C MET A 155 -23.74 2.05 0.77
N ALA A 156 -23.92 0.84 1.31
CA ALA A 156 -24.96 -0.10 0.90
C ALA A 156 -26.10 -0.22 1.92
N SER A 157 -26.09 0.62 2.97
CA SER A 157 -27.11 0.75 4.02
C SER A 157 -27.73 2.13 3.97
#